data_AF-A0A9E5RGW2-F1
#
_entry.id   AF-A0A9E5RGW2-F1
#
_cell.length_a   1.000
_cell.length_b   1.000
_cell.length_c   1.000
_cell.angle_alpha   90.00
_cell.angle_beta   90.00
_cell.angle_gamma   90.00
#
_symmetry.space_group_name_H-M   'P 1'
#
loop_
_entity.id
_entity.type
_entity.pdbx_description
1 polymer ?
#
loop_
_entity_poly.entity_id
_entity_poly.type
_entity_poly.pdbx_seq_one_letter_code
_entity_poly.pdbx_strand_id
1 'polypeptide(L)'
;MGKARFVRVGFSLGLATLTAVSNPFLRLSLIGIGAIAIPSIAPAEAATLTNWQFDPDTRELQVTVPEGTTPRYFLLAEPPRIVLDLPNTQLGTVPEQQTFNGTVRQIRVGQFQPGLTRIVIELAANAEFAPGQVELRQDGDRWVLRPLLTRCSSYTRCCDGPRSTCSCSTTDTRG
;
A
#
# COMPACT_ATOMS: atom_id res chain seq x y z
N MET A 1 26.66 -11.64 43.82
CA MET A 1 25.61 -12.64 44.07
C MET A 1 24.52 -12.51 43.00
N GLY A 2 24.04 -13.62 42.43
CA GLY A 2 22.76 -13.66 41.71
C GLY A 2 22.75 -14.51 40.43
N LYS A 3 22.93 -15.83 40.54
CA LYS A 3 22.77 -16.77 39.43
C LYS A 3 21.29 -16.93 39.09
N ALA A 4 20.89 -16.56 37.88
CA ALA A 4 19.55 -16.82 37.35
C ALA A 4 19.31 -18.34 37.25
N ARG A 5 18.32 -18.84 38.00
CA ARG A 5 17.92 -20.25 37.99
C ARG A 5 16.94 -20.47 36.85
N PHE A 6 17.33 -21.32 35.90
CA PHE A 6 16.43 -21.87 34.89
C PHE A 6 15.41 -22.78 35.58
N VAL A 7 14.14 -22.40 35.54
CA VAL A 7 13.02 -23.28 35.94
C VAL A 7 12.65 -24.13 34.73
N ARG A 8 12.95 -25.43 34.82
CA ARG A 8 12.47 -26.45 33.90
C ARG A 8 11.00 -26.71 34.22
N VAL A 9 10.09 -26.32 33.32
CA VAL A 9 8.69 -26.72 33.40
C VAL A 9 8.59 -28.16 32.89
N GLY A 10 8.43 -29.11 33.80
CA GLY A 10 8.10 -30.49 33.49
C GLY A 10 6.61 -30.59 33.16
N PHE A 11 6.29 -30.98 31.93
CA PHE A 11 4.92 -31.28 31.52
C PHE A 11 4.67 -32.77 31.79
N SER A 12 3.96 -33.07 32.88
CA SER A 12 3.58 -34.43 33.26
C SER A 12 2.45 -34.94 32.36
N LEU A 13 2.66 -36.11 31.75
CA LEU A 13 1.65 -36.85 31.01
C LEU A 13 0.48 -37.25 31.93
N GLY A 14 -0.71 -36.75 31.65
CA GLY A 14 -1.97 -37.30 32.15
C GLY A 14 -2.53 -38.31 31.15
N LEU A 15 -2.37 -39.61 31.42
CA LEU A 15 -2.94 -40.69 30.63
C LEU A 15 -4.41 -40.88 31.06
N ALA A 16 -5.37 -40.43 30.24
CA ALA A 16 -6.79 -40.68 30.49
C ALA A 16 -7.19 -42.04 29.91
N THR A 17 -7.50 -43.01 30.77
CA THR A 17 -8.05 -44.31 30.39
C THR A 17 -9.55 -44.21 30.18
N LEU A 18 -9.98 -44.20 28.91
CA LEU A 18 -11.39 -44.37 28.52
C LEU A 18 -11.72 -45.86 28.50
N THR A 19 -12.57 -46.31 29.42
CA THR A 19 -13.14 -47.66 29.38
C THR A 19 -14.17 -47.74 28.26
N ALA A 20 -13.89 -48.61 27.28
CA ALA A 20 -14.76 -48.94 26.17
C ALA A 20 -16.03 -49.67 26.66
N VAL A 21 -17.20 -49.14 26.31
CA VAL A 21 -18.47 -49.88 26.40
C VAL A 21 -18.66 -50.59 25.07
N SER A 22 -18.61 -51.92 25.10
CA SER A 22 -18.75 -52.80 23.95
C SER A 22 -20.20 -52.88 23.48
N ASN A 23 -20.48 -52.35 22.29
CA ASN A 23 -21.75 -52.54 21.59
C ASN A 23 -21.54 -53.58 20.48
N PRO A 24 -22.12 -54.81 20.57
CA PRO A 24 -21.82 -55.87 19.63
C PRO A 24 -22.90 -55.97 18.55
N PHE A 25 -23.15 -54.91 17.77
CA PHE A 25 -24.01 -55.04 16.59
C PHE A 25 -23.53 -54.15 15.44
N LEU A 26 -23.55 -54.76 14.27
CA LEU A 26 -23.25 -54.25 12.92
C LEU A 26 -21.80 -54.35 12.41
N ARG A 27 -21.65 -55.48 11.74
CA ARG A 27 -20.70 -55.92 10.74
C ARG A 27 -20.43 -54.90 9.62
N LEU A 28 -19.17 -54.92 9.17
CA LEU A 28 -18.68 -54.77 7.78
C LEU A 28 -18.95 -53.45 7.04
N SER A 29 -17.93 -52.59 6.99
CA SER A 29 -17.26 -52.19 5.73
C SER A 29 -16.04 -51.31 6.06
N LEU A 30 -14.88 -51.65 5.48
CA LEU A 30 -13.70 -50.78 5.46
C LEU A 30 -14.04 -49.50 4.67
N ILE A 31 -13.93 -48.34 5.31
CA ILE A 31 -13.79 -47.07 4.59
C ILE A 31 -12.41 -46.53 4.94
N GLY A 32 -11.53 -46.55 3.94
CA GLY A 32 -10.13 -46.17 4.07
C GLY A 32 -9.97 -44.75 4.58
N ILE A 33 -9.03 -44.56 5.50
CA ILE A 33 -8.57 -43.24 5.93
C ILE A 33 -7.72 -42.69 4.78
N GLY A 34 -8.32 -41.90 3.91
CA GLY A 34 -7.59 -41.13 2.89
C GLY A 34 -6.74 -40.07 3.58
N ALA A 35 -5.41 -40.14 3.40
CA ALA A 35 -4.51 -39.10 3.86
C ALA A 35 -4.79 -37.80 3.07
N ILE A 36 -5.36 -36.80 3.74
CA ILE A 36 -5.50 -35.46 3.18
C ILE A 36 -4.11 -34.83 3.19
N ALA A 37 -3.44 -34.82 2.04
CA ALA A 37 -2.20 -34.07 1.86
C ALA A 37 -2.53 -32.58 1.97
N ILE A 38 -2.03 -31.91 3.01
CA ILE A 38 -2.10 -30.46 3.12
C ILE A 38 -1.03 -29.93 2.15
N PRO A 39 -1.41 -29.20 1.08
CA PRO A 39 -0.41 -28.61 0.21
C PRO A 39 0.35 -27.55 1.01
N SER A 40 1.66 -27.72 1.15
CA SER A 40 2.54 -26.70 1.69
C SER A 40 2.61 -25.55 0.68
N ILE A 41 1.89 -24.46 0.94
CA ILE A 41 2.05 -23.22 0.17
C ILE A 41 3.39 -22.62 0.59
N ALA A 42 4.40 -22.74 -0.27
CA ALA A 42 5.66 -22.05 -0.06
C ALA A 42 5.43 -20.53 -0.08
N PRO A 43 6.14 -19.74 0.76
CA PRO A 43 6.05 -18.29 0.67
C PRO A 43 6.52 -17.87 -0.73
N ALA A 44 5.71 -17.07 -1.42
CA ALA A 44 6.16 -16.41 -2.63
C ALA A 44 7.39 -15.57 -2.27
N GLU A 45 8.47 -15.72 -3.03
CA GLU A 45 9.69 -14.95 -2.83
C GLU A 45 9.38 -13.48 -3.09
N ALA A 46 9.22 -12.71 -2.00
CA ALA A 46 8.87 -11.30 -2.10
C ALA A 46 10.12 -10.52 -2.50
N ALA A 47 10.08 -9.92 -3.68
CA ALA A 47 11.23 -9.33 -4.30
C ALA A 47 11.48 -7.90 -3.77
N THR A 48 12.73 -7.47 -3.76
CA THR A 48 13.14 -6.29 -2.96
C THR A 48 12.90 -4.98 -3.73
N LEU A 49 12.30 -3.99 -3.08
CA LEU A 49 12.28 -2.61 -3.57
C LEU A 49 13.68 -1.99 -3.39
N THR A 50 14.36 -1.72 -4.50
CA THR A 50 15.76 -1.23 -4.50
C THR A 50 15.89 0.24 -4.85
N ASN A 51 14.88 0.85 -5.47
CA ASN A 51 14.96 2.25 -5.89
C ASN A 51 13.57 2.88 -6.04
N TRP A 52 13.46 4.13 -5.58
CA TRP A 52 12.37 5.03 -5.90
C TRP A 52 12.92 6.46 -6.02
N GLN A 53 12.33 7.27 -6.87
CA GLN A 53 12.75 8.66 -7.11
C GLN A 53 11.54 9.54 -7.32
N PHE A 54 11.60 10.76 -6.81
CA PHE A 54 10.55 11.76 -7.03
C PHE A 54 11.12 13.01 -7.69
N ASP A 55 10.51 13.40 -8.80
CA ASP A 55 10.80 14.66 -9.48
C ASP A 55 9.76 15.72 -9.05
N PRO A 56 10.17 16.77 -8.31
CA PRO A 56 9.25 17.81 -7.84
C PRO A 56 8.71 18.72 -8.95
N ASP A 57 9.39 18.83 -10.09
CA ASP A 57 9.00 19.71 -11.19
C ASP A 57 7.86 19.08 -12.00
N THR A 58 7.99 17.79 -12.32
CA THR A 58 6.97 17.02 -13.04
C THR A 58 5.89 16.44 -12.11
N ARG A 59 6.22 16.31 -10.82
CA ARG A 59 5.48 15.62 -9.74
C ARG A 59 5.36 14.12 -9.98
N GLU A 60 6.37 13.52 -10.58
CA GLU A 60 6.37 12.10 -10.89
C GLU A 60 7.15 11.32 -9.83
N LEU A 61 6.46 10.37 -9.19
CA LEU A 61 7.10 9.31 -8.41
C LEU A 61 7.39 8.14 -9.34
N GLN A 62 8.65 7.78 -9.45
CA GLN A 62 9.13 6.63 -10.19
C GLN A 62 9.55 5.53 -9.23
N VAL A 63 9.07 4.30 -9.47
CA VAL A 63 9.38 3.13 -8.66
C VAL A 63 9.78 2.00 -9.59
N THR A 64 10.95 1.41 -9.36
CA THR A 64 11.34 0.18 -10.05
C THR A 64 10.88 -1.00 -9.22
N VAL A 65 10.05 -1.85 -9.81
CA VAL A 65 9.54 -3.05 -9.14
C VAL A 65 9.86 -4.30 -9.95
N PRO A 66 10.00 -5.45 -9.30
CA PRO A 66 10.19 -6.74 -9.96
C PRO A 66 9.02 -7.08 -10.90
N GLU A 67 9.31 -7.82 -11.97
CA GLU A 67 8.28 -8.30 -12.91
C GLU A 67 7.14 -9.02 -12.19
N GLY A 68 5.90 -8.83 -12.68
CA GLY A 68 4.70 -9.38 -12.06
C GLY A 68 4.20 -8.61 -10.83
N THR A 69 4.87 -7.53 -10.42
CA THR A 69 4.36 -6.60 -9.41
C THR A 69 3.45 -5.56 -10.06
N THR A 70 2.16 -5.61 -9.75
CA THR A 70 1.20 -4.57 -10.14
C THR A 70 0.86 -3.70 -8.92
N PRO A 71 1.27 -2.42 -8.90
CA PRO A 71 0.91 -1.51 -7.83
C PRO A 71 -0.60 -1.25 -7.76
N ARG A 72 -1.08 -0.96 -6.56
CA ARG A 72 -2.45 -0.49 -6.32
C ARG A 72 -2.39 0.79 -5.50
N TYR A 73 -3.33 1.71 -5.72
CA TYR A 73 -3.36 2.94 -4.95
C TYR A 73 -4.74 3.24 -4.39
N PHE A 74 -4.76 4.07 -3.35
CA PHE A 74 -5.96 4.67 -2.80
C PHE A 74 -5.63 6.04 -2.21
N LEU A 75 -6.68 6.83 -1.93
CA LEU A 75 -6.55 8.20 -1.44
C LEU A 75 -7.02 8.30 0.00
N LEU A 76 -6.39 9.16 0.78
CA LEU A 76 -6.84 9.54 2.11
C LEU A 76 -7.01 11.06 2.17
N ALA A 77 -7.96 11.51 2.98
CA ALA A 77 -8.14 12.92 3.28
C ALA A 77 -7.32 13.34 4.52
N GLU A 78 -7.26 14.65 4.76
CA GLU A 78 -6.80 15.30 6.00
C GLU A 78 -5.38 14.90 6.49
N PRO A 79 -4.29 15.43 5.87
CA PRO A 79 -4.25 16.12 4.58
C PRO A 79 -4.40 15.13 3.41
N PRO A 80 -4.62 15.61 2.17
CA PRO A 80 -4.72 14.76 1.00
C PRO A 80 -3.46 13.91 0.83
N ARG A 81 -3.65 12.59 0.71
CA ARG A 81 -2.57 11.61 0.57
C ARG A 81 -2.88 10.62 -0.53
N ILE A 82 -1.85 10.22 -1.26
CA ILE A 82 -1.88 9.06 -2.14
C ILE A 82 -1.10 7.95 -1.43
N VAL A 83 -1.73 6.80 -1.28
CA VAL A 83 -1.08 5.59 -0.78
C VAL A 83 -0.89 4.65 -1.96
N LEU A 84 0.35 4.26 -2.22
CA LEU A 84 0.75 3.30 -3.25
C LEU A 84 1.25 2.03 -2.57
N ASP A 85 0.54 0.93 -2.78
CA ASP A 85 0.84 -0.40 -2.30
C ASP A 85 1.55 -1.20 -3.38
N LEU A 86 2.66 -1.83 -3.00
CA LEU A 86 3.51 -2.66 -3.85
C LEU A 86 3.43 -4.12 -3.35
N PRO A 87 2.53 -4.95 -3.88
CA PRO A 87 2.39 -6.34 -3.45
C PRO A 87 3.60 -7.17 -3.88
N ASN A 88 3.83 -8.29 -3.19
CA ASN A 88 4.96 -9.21 -3.44
C ASN A 88 6.32 -8.53 -3.30
N THR A 89 6.42 -7.48 -2.47
CA THR A 89 7.69 -6.77 -2.26
C THR A 89 8.14 -6.74 -0.81
N GLN A 90 9.46 -6.68 -0.63
CA GLN A 90 10.12 -6.35 0.63
C GLN A 90 10.85 -5.02 0.54
N LEU A 91 10.91 -4.28 1.64
CA LEU A 91 11.67 -3.04 1.73
C LEU A 91 13.17 -3.36 1.70
N GLY A 92 13.86 -2.84 0.68
CA GLY A 92 15.32 -2.90 0.61
C GLY A 92 16.00 -1.70 1.26
N THR A 93 17.27 -1.49 0.94
CA THR A 93 18.03 -0.32 1.37
C THR A 93 17.69 0.88 0.48
N VAL A 94 16.62 1.59 0.82
CA VAL A 94 16.17 2.81 0.12
C VAL A 94 15.91 3.94 1.12
N PRO A 95 15.90 5.21 0.69
CA PRO A 95 15.44 6.30 1.56
C PRO A 95 14.00 6.04 2.03
N GLU A 96 13.76 5.96 3.33
CA GLU A 96 12.41 5.70 3.85
C GLU A 96 11.56 6.97 3.94
N GLN A 97 12.18 8.15 3.91
CA GLN A 97 11.48 9.42 3.99
C GLN A 97 12.23 10.52 3.25
N GLN A 98 11.50 11.34 2.50
CA GLN A 98 11.98 12.60 1.95
C GLN A 98 10.92 13.70 2.09
N THR A 99 11.38 14.94 2.25
CA THR A 99 10.52 16.12 2.45
C THR A 99 10.74 17.13 1.33
N PHE A 100 9.69 17.84 0.93
CA PHE A 100 9.70 18.77 -0.18
C PHE A 100 8.95 20.07 0.18
N ASN A 101 9.27 21.16 -0.53
CA ASN A 101 8.68 22.47 -0.28
C ASN A 101 7.48 22.81 -1.20
N GLY A 102 7.11 21.90 -2.10
CA GLY A 102 6.06 22.11 -3.11
C GLY A 102 4.69 21.56 -2.70
N THR A 103 3.91 21.19 -3.72
CA THR A 103 2.59 20.58 -3.52
C THR A 103 2.66 19.20 -2.91
N VAL A 104 3.69 18.42 -3.24
CA VAL A 104 4.07 17.25 -2.44
C VAL A 104 4.91 17.78 -1.27
N ARG A 105 4.58 17.38 -0.05
CA ARG A 105 5.26 17.79 1.18
C ARG A 105 6.21 16.73 1.68
N GLN A 106 5.83 15.47 1.51
CA GLN A 106 6.57 14.35 2.07
C GLN A 106 6.25 13.07 1.31
N ILE A 107 7.26 12.22 1.15
CA ILE A 107 7.10 10.84 0.70
C ILE A 107 7.67 9.93 1.78
N ARG A 108 6.90 8.91 2.17
CA ARG A 108 7.33 7.88 3.11
C ARG A 108 7.26 6.52 2.43
N VAL A 109 8.26 5.70 2.64
CA VAL A 109 8.36 4.34 2.11
C VAL A 109 8.61 3.42 3.31
N GLY A 110 7.82 2.37 3.43
CA GLY A 110 7.96 1.44 4.54
C GLY A 110 7.35 0.08 4.25
N GLN A 111 7.82 -0.94 4.95
CA GLN A 111 7.15 -2.24 4.98
C GLN A 111 5.84 -2.11 5.76
N PHE A 112 4.70 -2.30 5.09
CA PHE A 112 3.41 -2.28 5.79
C PHE A 112 3.13 -3.60 6.51
N GLN A 113 3.41 -4.71 5.83
CA GLN A 113 3.38 -6.08 6.36
C GLN A 113 4.29 -6.95 5.48
N PRO A 114 4.65 -8.19 5.89
CA PRO A 114 5.42 -9.09 5.05
C PRO A 114 4.81 -9.22 3.64
N GLY A 115 5.64 -9.04 2.60
CA GLY A 115 5.21 -9.10 1.20
C GLY A 115 4.42 -7.88 0.68
N LEU A 116 4.34 -6.79 1.44
CA LEU A 116 3.69 -5.54 1.02
C LEU A 116 4.47 -4.31 1.49
N THR A 117 5.14 -3.64 0.54
CA THR A 117 5.74 -2.32 0.76
C THR A 117 4.70 -1.24 0.44
N ARG A 118 4.65 -0.19 1.25
CA ARG A 118 3.73 0.94 1.09
C ARG A 118 4.51 2.24 0.95
N ILE A 119 4.16 3.01 -0.06
CA ILE A 119 4.61 4.37 -0.27
C ILE A 119 3.44 5.32 0.03
N VAL A 120 3.67 6.33 0.84
CA VAL A 120 2.68 7.37 1.17
C VAL A 120 3.21 8.70 0.68
N ILE A 121 2.46 9.33 -0.23
CA ILE A 121 2.73 10.67 -0.76
C ILE A 121 1.76 11.61 -0.07
N GLU A 122 2.30 12.51 0.74
CA GLU A 122 1.54 13.54 1.44
C GLU A 122 1.57 14.84 0.63
N LEU A 123 0.38 15.36 0.32
CA LEU A 123 0.22 16.62 -0.38
C LEU A 123 0.03 17.78 0.61
N ALA A 124 0.22 19.00 0.12
CA ALA A 124 -0.08 20.21 0.87
C ALA A 124 -1.58 20.22 1.25
N ALA A 125 -1.90 20.79 2.42
CA ALA A 125 -3.27 20.79 2.95
C ALA A 125 -4.28 21.49 2.02
N ASN A 126 -3.83 22.41 1.17
CA ASN A 126 -4.64 23.11 0.18
C ASN A 126 -4.63 22.46 -1.21
N ALA A 127 -4.00 21.29 -1.37
CA ALA A 127 -4.02 20.57 -2.63
C ALA A 127 -5.38 19.89 -2.84
N GLU A 128 -5.89 19.97 -4.05
CA GLU A 128 -7.14 19.30 -4.42
C GLU A 128 -6.88 18.40 -5.63
N PHE A 129 -7.41 17.18 -5.60
CA PHE A 129 -7.35 16.26 -6.72
C PHE A 129 -8.27 16.73 -7.85
N ALA A 130 -7.77 16.70 -9.09
CA ALA A 130 -8.57 16.87 -10.30
C ALA A 130 -9.38 15.60 -10.58
N PRO A 131 -10.35 15.64 -11.53
CA PRO A 131 -10.91 14.42 -12.11
C PRO A 131 -9.80 13.48 -12.61
N GLY A 132 -9.97 12.19 -12.40
CA GLY A 132 -8.93 11.18 -12.65
C GLY A 132 -7.97 10.98 -11.48
N GLN A 133 -7.78 11.99 -10.62
CA GLN A 133 -7.06 11.99 -9.33
C GLN A 133 -5.56 11.62 -9.39
N VAL A 134 -5.23 10.47 -9.96
CA VAL A 134 -3.89 9.92 -10.08
C VAL A 134 -3.75 9.25 -11.44
N GLU A 135 -2.68 9.60 -12.14
CA GLU A 135 -2.20 8.84 -13.29
C GLU A 135 -1.17 7.82 -12.80
N LEU A 136 -1.40 6.55 -13.09
CA LEU A 136 -0.47 5.46 -12.80
C LEU A 136 -0.18 4.74 -14.11
N ARG A 137 1.06 4.84 -14.60
CA ARG A 137 1.50 4.24 -15.86
C ARG A 137 2.68 3.29 -15.63
N GLN A 138 2.76 2.26 -16.45
CA GLN A 138 3.90 1.35 -16.51
C GLN A 138 4.79 1.71 -17.69
N ASP A 139 6.10 1.65 -17.48
CA ASP A 139 7.17 1.97 -18.42
C ASP A 139 8.27 0.90 -18.26
N GLY A 140 8.09 -0.25 -18.92
CA GLY A 140 8.92 -1.44 -18.69
C GLY A 140 8.76 -2.00 -17.28
N ASP A 141 9.87 -2.05 -16.52
CA ASP A 141 9.93 -2.46 -15.11
C ASP A 141 9.65 -1.30 -14.12
N ARG A 142 9.39 -0.10 -14.65
CA ARG A 142 9.18 1.12 -13.88
C ARG A 142 7.70 1.48 -13.85
N TRP A 143 7.23 1.85 -12.68
CA TRP A 143 5.94 2.49 -12.50
C TRP A 143 6.13 3.97 -12.25
N VAL A 144 5.32 4.77 -12.94
CA VAL A 144 5.30 6.22 -12.78
C VAL A 144 3.93 6.61 -12.27
N LEU A 145 3.92 7.25 -11.10
CA LEU A 145 2.73 7.78 -10.46
C LEU A 145 2.78 9.30 -10.49
N ARG A 146 1.71 9.92 -10.95
CA ARG A 146 1.56 11.38 -10.99
C ARG A 146 0.22 11.82 -10.37
N PRO A 147 0.24 12.71 -9.35
CA PRO A 147 -0.97 13.32 -8.84
C PRO A 147 -1.55 14.28 -9.88
N LEU A 148 -2.83 14.10 -10.20
CA LEU A 148 -3.59 15.04 -11.02
C LEU A 148 -4.30 16.01 -10.08
N LEU A 149 -3.89 17.28 -10.13
CA LEU A 149 -4.37 18.29 -9.19
C LEU A 149 -5.13 19.38 -9.92
N THR A 150 -6.21 19.85 -9.29
CA THR A 150 -6.97 21.00 -9.77
C THR A 150 -6.02 22.18 -9.78
N ARG A 151 -5.88 22.80 -10.95
CA ARG A 151 -5.27 24.13 -11.02
C ARG A 151 -6.32 25.08 -10.49
N CYS A 152 -6.11 25.65 -9.30
CA CYS A 152 -6.87 26.83 -8.92
C CYS A 152 -6.62 27.87 -10.00
N SER A 153 -7.61 28.05 -10.89
CA SER A 153 -7.62 29.17 -11.79
C SER A 153 -7.60 30.40 -10.91
N SER A 154 -6.54 31.18 -11.02
CA SER A 154 -6.39 32.47 -10.34
C SER A 154 -7.48 33.48 -10.74
N TYR A 155 -8.43 33.09 -11.58
CA TYR A 155 -9.59 33.87 -11.98
C TYR A 155 -10.40 34.39 -10.77
N THR A 156 -10.57 33.59 -9.71
CA THR A 156 -11.29 34.07 -8.51
C THR A 156 -10.56 35.20 -7.78
N ARG A 157 -9.23 35.30 -7.90
CA ARG A 157 -8.48 36.42 -7.29
C ARG A 157 -8.65 37.75 -8.02
N CYS A 158 -9.17 37.75 -9.25
CA CYS A 158 -9.51 38.98 -9.98
C CYS A 158 -10.94 39.47 -9.69
N CYS A 159 -11.79 38.63 -9.09
CA CYS A 159 -13.21 38.94 -8.87
C CYS A 159 -13.55 39.34 -7.41
N ASP A 160 -12.64 39.11 -6.45
CA ASP A 160 -12.94 39.20 -5.01
C ASP A 160 -12.44 40.50 -4.34
N GLY A 161 -12.39 41.59 -5.10
CA GLY A 161 -12.12 42.94 -4.57
C GLY A 161 -13.42 43.74 -4.43
N PRO A 162 -13.59 44.58 -3.37
CA PRO A 162 -14.84 45.32 -3.13
C PRO A 162 -15.19 46.38 -4.19
N ARG A 163 -14.39 46.50 -5.27
CA ARG A 163 -14.62 47.39 -6.41
C ARG A 163 -14.28 46.76 -7.78
N SER A 164 -14.43 45.45 -7.92
CA SER A 164 -14.11 44.78 -9.19
C SER A 164 -15.40 44.45 -9.95
N THR A 165 -15.87 45.35 -10.81
CA THR A 165 -16.85 45.01 -11.83
C THR A 165 -16.23 43.97 -12.76
N CYS A 166 -16.68 42.73 -12.66
CA CYS A 166 -16.30 41.67 -13.57
C CYS A 166 -16.92 41.97 -14.95
N SER A 167 -16.15 42.54 -15.86
CA SER A 167 -16.56 42.65 -17.26
C SER A 167 -16.16 41.36 -17.98
N CYS A 168 -17.14 40.49 -18.24
CA CYS A 168 -16.99 39.43 -19.24
C CYS A 168 -17.10 40.09 -20.62
N SER A 169 -15.97 40.38 -21.26
CA SER A 169 -15.94 40.71 -22.68
C SER A 169 -16.06 39.42 -23.49
N THR A 170 -17.30 39.10 -23.91
CA THR A 170 -17.53 38.18 -25.02
C THR A 170 -17.17 38.91 -26.32
N THR A 171 -15.94 38.68 -26.78
CA THR A 171 -15.54 38.85 -28.18
C THR A 171 -14.74 37.57 -28.45
N ASP A 172 -15.12 36.70 -29.38
CA ASP A 172 -15.31 37.03 -30.77
C ASP A 172 -16.09 35.91 -31.49
N THR A 173 -16.93 36.34 -32.43
CA THR A 173 -17.59 35.51 -33.43
C THR A 173 -16.99 35.89 -34.78
N ARG A 174 -16.47 34.90 -35.51
CA ARG A 174 -16.14 34.82 -36.97
C ARG A 174 -14.68 34.35 -37.18
N GLY A 175 -14.40 33.41 -38.08
CA GLY A 175 -15.27 32.71 -39.04
C GLY A 175 -14.55 31.53 -39.66
#